data_AF-A0A2H0VL64-F1
#
_entry.id   AF-A0A2H0VL64-F1
#
_cell.length_a   1.000
_cell.length_b   1.000
_cell.length_c   1.000
_cell.angle_alpha   90.00
_cell.angle_beta   90.00
_cell.angle_gamma   90.00
#
_symmetry.space_group_name_H-M   'P 1'
#
loop_
_entity.id
_entity.type
_entity.pdbx_description
1 polymer ?
#
loop_
_entity_poly.entity_id
_entity_poly.type
_entity_poly.pdbx_seq_one_letter_code
_entity_poly.pdbx_strand_id
1 'polypeptide(L)'
;MDVGKIKIAVWSNNSFVENSFVCQTSVTEMDFKELKDTASTPYLLAIIDLDQNLANVSQSLIDLYSLAREKDQKLAVILLHGSEVDTEKNLYFQELLSKMGKDIPLHRLVIIKDLFQVNLLYSETYIEKYILEAITNRKIIISAKGENLLFPISFSDVTTCLKKILFLQGTAGRTFWVLGDPVNDLEIAYLIKKNLEDSEGDEFEIDASGDNKKQSLDLNALGNQTRALLNWEPKEDFSSSLKDAVRRLSEDRTLLLSKFHHNQRQSQYPALKSFEKISQILSKVIITIKLKKKKIKNIENSRQLLYSLVERLLILITSAYLVLTLSFILFTALSLRYVEKTLFDMRESKVELSVKDLNQSKIFSKIGKNSYSAISPLIALVASDIHEKNYNLYIFLDYSQSSLAGLQQTYQLAESIYQTLGNSSTGQFYIDSSLALRSNLSQVYENLNQIELLSGQEKLPKILQEKIQSSVEFKNLKLVEQQISDLLKTVELIPVFLAGDSAKNIIVLFQNSQEIRSTGGAIDYILALVLDQGRVVSKRIYRSDEIDNLAVGVITAPPFIRQFTGQNDWKMRDLNYNPDFPQTATNISWLIEKTLKFKPDVV
;
A
#
# COMPACT_ATOMS: atom_id res chain seq x y z
N MET A 1 14.38 32.63 -33.53
CA MET A 1 15.22 31.51 -34.00
C MET A 1 14.60 30.25 -33.43
N ASP A 2 13.95 29.44 -34.26
CA ASP A 2 13.46 28.12 -33.85
C ASP A 2 14.63 27.32 -33.28
N VAL A 3 14.62 27.08 -31.97
CA VAL A 3 15.56 26.15 -31.34
C VAL A 3 15.13 24.77 -31.82
N GLY A 4 15.79 24.24 -32.84
CA GLY A 4 15.46 22.94 -33.42
C GLY A 4 15.44 21.86 -32.34
N LYS A 5 14.32 21.15 -32.21
CA LYS A 5 14.18 20.02 -31.27
C LYS A 5 15.28 18.98 -31.51
N ILE A 6 15.83 18.44 -30.42
CA ILE A 6 16.86 17.40 -30.47
C ILE A 6 16.21 16.11 -30.97
N LYS A 7 16.68 15.58 -32.11
CA LYS A 7 16.14 14.34 -32.67
C LYS A 7 16.85 13.11 -32.11
N ILE A 8 16.09 12.15 -31.57
CA ILE A 8 16.57 10.89 -31.00
C ILE A 8 15.89 9.73 -31.74
N ALA A 9 16.68 8.83 -32.33
CA ALA A 9 16.14 7.60 -32.91
C ALA A 9 15.94 6.55 -31.81
N VAL A 10 14.78 5.92 -31.75
CA VAL A 10 14.40 4.94 -30.72
C VAL A 10 14.23 3.57 -31.35
N TRP A 11 14.69 2.55 -30.62
CA TRP A 11 14.41 1.14 -30.89
C TRP A 11 14.07 0.44 -29.57
N SER A 12 13.08 -0.45 -29.57
CA SER A 12 12.80 -1.33 -28.43
C SER A 12 12.43 -2.74 -28.84
N ASN A 13 12.69 -3.72 -27.96
CA ASN A 13 12.07 -5.04 -28.05
C ASN A 13 10.62 -5.07 -27.52
N ASN A 14 10.12 -3.94 -27.01
CA ASN A 14 8.72 -3.72 -26.65
C ASN A 14 8.14 -2.60 -27.53
N SER A 15 7.32 -2.97 -28.52
CA SER A 15 6.76 -2.00 -29.48
C SER A 15 5.85 -0.96 -28.83
N PHE A 16 5.26 -1.25 -27.67
CA PHE A 16 4.43 -0.29 -26.96
C PHE A 16 5.27 0.75 -26.22
N VAL A 17 6.35 0.33 -25.57
CA VAL A 17 7.30 1.27 -24.95
C VAL A 17 7.94 2.16 -26.02
N GLU A 18 8.31 1.60 -27.17
CA GLU A 18 8.77 2.37 -28.33
C GLU A 18 7.75 3.44 -28.75
N ASN A 19 6.49 3.06 -28.91
CA ASN A 19 5.40 4.00 -29.24
C ASN A 19 5.21 5.06 -28.16
N SER A 20 5.36 4.73 -26.87
CA SER A 20 5.26 5.70 -25.78
C SER A 20 6.34 6.78 -25.86
N PHE A 21 7.56 6.43 -26.31
CA PHE A 21 8.60 7.42 -26.59
C PHE A 21 8.32 8.21 -27.87
N VAL A 22 7.92 7.56 -28.96
CA VAL A 22 7.72 8.19 -30.28
C VAL A 22 6.48 9.10 -30.35
N CYS A 23 5.37 8.71 -29.72
CA CYS A 23 4.09 9.45 -29.80
C CYS A 23 4.00 10.64 -28.82
N GLN A 24 5.04 10.90 -28.02
CA GLN A 24 4.98 11.92 -27.00
C GLN A 24 5.23 13.32 -27.58
N THR A 25 4.24 14.21 -27.45
CA THR A 25 4.31 15.60 -27.93
C THR A 25 4.68 16.62 -26.85
N SER A 26 4.75 16.18 -25.58
CA SER A 26 4.85 17.05 -24.39
C SER A 26 6.26 17.47 -24.01
N VAL A 27 7.31 16.79 -24.49
CA VAL A 27 8.69 17.21 -24.21
C VAL A 27 9.08 18.27 -25.23
N THR A 28 9.07 19.53 -24.79
CA THR A 28 9.24 20.71 -25.66
C THR A 28 10.58 20.76 -26.39
N GLU A 29 11.58 19.98 -25.95
CA GLU A 29 12.98 20.08 -26.40
C GLU A 29 13.56 18.80 -27.07
N MET A 30 12.89 17.65 -26.98
CA MET A 30 13.31 16.38 -27.60
C MET A 30 12.23 15.85 -28.55
N ASP A 31 12.66 15.28 -29.67
CA ASP A 31 11.83 14.71 -30.74
C ASP A 31 12.26 13.25 -30.95
N PHE A 32 11.47 12.30 -30.46
CA PHE A 32 11.75 10.88 -30.58
C PHE A 32 11.15 10.33 -31.88
N LYS A 33 11.95 9.61 -32.66
CA LYS A 33 11.56 9.04 -33.95
C LYS A 33 11.88 7.55 -34.01
N GLU A 34 11.13 6.81 -34.81
CA GLU A 34 11.44 5.41 -35.09
C GLU A 34 12.83 5.25 -35.73
N LEU A 35 13.48 4.11 -35.49
CA LEU A 35 14.80 3.77 -36.02
C LEU A 35 14.91 3.88 -37.56
N LYS A 36 13.80 3.81 -38.30
CA LYS A 36 13.79 3.93 -39.77
C LYS A 36 14.22 5.33 -40.26
N ASP A 37 14.22 6.35 -39.40
CA ASP A 37 14.59 7.74 -39.69
C ASP A 37 16.06 8.12 -39.34
N THR A 38 16.96 7.15 -39.21
CA THR A 38 18.35 7.31 -38.70
C THR A 38 19.32 8.17 -39.55
N ALA A 39 18.91 8.71 -40.69
CA ALA A 39 19.79 9.51 -41.55
C ALA A 39 20.07 10.93 -41.01
N SER A 40 19.29 11.42 -40.04
CA SER A 40 19.33 12.83 -39.57
C SER A 40 19.51 12.98 -38.05
N THR A 41 19.65 11.92 -37.25
CA THR A 41 19.59 12.00 -35.77
C THR A 41 20.97 11.84 -35.12
N PRO A 42 21.45 12.77 -34.27
CA PRO A 42 22.76 12.63 -33.60
C PRO A 42 22.77 11.67 -32.39
N TYR A 43 21.60 11.19 -31.96
CA TYR A 43 21.42 10.35 -30.77
C TYR A 43 20.59 9.10 -31.07
N LEU A 44 20.95 8.00 -30.43
CA LEU A 44 20.29 6.71 -30.53
C LEU A 44 19.90 6.21 -29.13
N LEU A 45 18.68 5.71 -28.99
CA LEU A 45 18.14 5.14 -27.77
C LEU A 45 17.69 3.70 -28.03
N ALA A 46 18.30 2.74 -27.35
CA ALA A 46 17.88 1.35 -27.34
C ALA A 46 17.19 1.06 -26.01
N ILE A 47 15.98 0.50 -26.03
CA ILE A 47 15.21 0.18 -24.84
C ILE A 47 14.96 -1.33 -24.80
N ILE A 48 15.51 -1.99 -23.79
CA ILE A 48 15.42 -3.42 -23.59
C ILE A 48 14.53 -3.67 -22.38
N ASP A 49 13.30 -4.09 -22.64
CA ASP A 49 12.40 -4.63 -21.64
C ASP A 49 12.77 -6.08 -21.34
N LEU A 50 13.19 -6.34 -20.09
CA LEU A 50 13.72 -7.63 -19.65
C LEU A 50 12.64 -8.69 -19.38
N ASP A 51 11.37 -8.30 -19.33
CA ASP A 51 10.21 -9.19 -19.20
C ASP A 51 9.68 -9.66 -20.57
N GLN A 52 10.16 -9.05 -21.66
CA GLN A 52 9.78 -9.40 -23.03
C GLN A 52 10.74 -10.44 -23.65
N ASN A 53 10.45 -10.87 -24.88
CA ASN A 53 11.30 -11.82 -25.58
C ASN A 53 12.71 -11.25 -25.84
N LEU A 54 13.74 -11.96 -25.37
CA LEU A 54 15.15 -11.56 -25.45
C LEU A 54 15.94 -12.25 -26.58
N ALA A 55 15.34 -13.19 -27.33
CA ALA A 55 16.07 -14.09 -28.24
C ALA A 55 16.96 -13.38 -29.28
N ASN A 56 16.53 -12.21 -29.79
CA ASN A 56 17.25 -11.44 -30.82
C ASN A 56 17.82 -10.10 -30.31
N VAL A 57 17.72 -9.84 -29.01
CA VAL A 57 18.09 -8.53 -28.44
C VAL A 57 19.59 -8.30 -28.54
N SER A 58 20.41 -9.30 -28.22
CA SER A 58 21.87 -9.16 -28.27
C SER A 58 22.37 -8.85 -29.68
N GLN A 59 21.82 -9.52 -30.71
CA GLN A 59 22.18 -9.24 -32.11
C GLN A 59 21.75 -7.83 -32.52
N SER A 60 20.51 -7.44 -32.19
CA SER A 60 19.98 -6.11 -32.50
C SER A 60 20.81 -5.01 -31.82
N LEU A 61 21.26 -5.24 -30.58
CA LEU A 61 22.11 -4.31 -29.85
C LEU A 61 23.51 -4.19 -30.49
N ILE A 62 24.10 -5.29 -30.97
CA ILE A 62 25.37 -5.29 -31.71
C ILE A 62 25.25 -4.47 -33.00
N ASP A 63 24.15 -4.65 -33.73
CA ASP A 63 23.90 -3.94 -34.99
C ASP A 63 23.70 -2.43 -34.73
N LEU A 64 22.93 -2.07 -33.71
CA LEU A 64 22.73 -0.68 -33.28
C LEU A 64 24.03 -0.02 -32.80
N TYR A 65 24.86 -0.75 -32.06
CA TYR A 65 26.15 -0.25 -31.60
C TYR A 65 27.10 0.02 -32.77
N SER A 66 27.10 -0.88 -33.77
CA SER A 66 27.90 -0.74 -34.99
C SER A 66 27.44 0.46 -35.81
N LEU A 67 26.12 0.63 -36.00
CA LEU A 67 25.52 1.78 -36.67
C LEU A 67 25.88 3.10 -35.99
N ALA A 68 25.76 3.15 -34.65
CA ALA A 68 26.07 4.35 -33.89
C ALA A 68 27.55 4.72 -34.00
N ARG A 69 28.45 3.74 -34.07
CA ARG A 69 29.89 3.96 -34.28
C ARG A 69 30.20 4.46 -35.69
N GLU A 70 29.56 3.90 -36.73
CA GLU A 70 29.76 4.34 -38.12
C GLU A 70 29.34 5.80 -38.33
N LYS A 71 28.26 6.22 -37.68
CA LYS A 71 27.67 7.56 -37.80
C LYS A 71 28.10 8.56 -36.72
N ASP A 72 29.04 8.19 -35.85
CA ASP A 72 29.48 9.00 -34.69
C ASP A 72 28.31 9.51 -33.81
N GLN A 73 27.32 8.64 -33.58
CA GLN A 73 26.14 8.94 -32.78
C GLN A 73 26.35 8.56 -31.32
N LYS A 74 25.73 9.29 -30.38
CA LYS A 74 25.73 8.88 -28.97
C LYS A 74 24.61 7.87 -28.71
N LEU A 75 24.97 6.73 -28.12
CA LEU A 75 24.02 5.66 -27.76
C LEU A 75 23.69 5.69 -26.26
N ALA A 76 22.40 5.66 -25.93
CA ALA A 76 21.91 5.28 -24.61
C ALA A 76 21.19 3.93 -24.70
N VAL A 77 21.43 3.05 -23.73
CA VAL A 77 20.78 1.73 -23.63
C VAL A 77 20.03 1.69 -22.31
N ILE A 78 18.70 1.61 -22.36
CA ILE A 78 17.85 1.43 -21.20
C ILE A 78 17.62 -0.07 -20.99
N LEU A 79 17.89 -0.56 -19.78
CA LEU A 79 17.38 -1.83 -19.28
C LEU A 79 16.18 -1.52 -18.40
N LEU A 80 15.00 -1.94 -18.85
CA LEU A 80 13.75 -1.84 -18.11
C LEU A 80 13.48 -3.17 -17.41
N HIS A 81 13.48 -3.15 -16.08
CA HIS A 81 13.19 -4.31 -15.26
C HIS A 81 11.69 -4.46 -15.00
N GLY A 82 11.30 -5.72 -14.78
CA GLY A 82 9.98 -6.10 -14.32
C GLY A 82 9.79 -5.98 -12.82
N SER A 83 9.12 -6.98 -12.26
CA SER A 83 8.80 -7.06 -10.83
C SER A 83 10.03 -7.07 -9.90
N GLU A 84 11.19 -7.49 -10.41
CA GLU A 84 12.44 -7.61 -9.66
C GLU A 84 13.63 -7.18 -10.51
N VAL A 85 14.70 -6.76 -9.84
CA VAL A 85 15.97 -6.44 -10.48
C VAL A 85 16.75 -7.72 -10.75
N ASP A 86 16.83 -8.08 -12.03
CA ASP A 86 17.58 -9.24 -12.52
C ASP A 86 19.08 -8.89 -12.61
N THR A 87 19.84 -9.29 -11.59
CA THR A 87 21.27 -8.99 -11.48
C THR A 87 22.11 -9.75 -12.50
N GLU A 88 21.69 -10.95 -12.90
CA GLU A 88 22.37 -11.76 -13.90
C GLU A 88 22.26 -11.13 -15.29
N LYS A 89 21.05 -10.70 -15.67
CA LYS A 89 20.84 -9.96 -16.94
C LYS A 89 21.59 -8.63 -16.94
N ASN A 90 21.63 -7.92 -15.81
CA ASN A 90 22.41 -6.69 -15.68
C ASN A 90 23.90 -6.92 -15.96
N LEU A 91 24.48 -7.95 -15.33
CA LEU A 91 25.89 -8.30 -15.55
C LEU A 91 26.13 -8.70 -17.00
N TYR A 92 25.25 -9.51 -17.59
CA TYR A 92 25.34 -9.94 -18.99
C TYR A 92 25.38 -8.75 -19.96
N PHE A 93 24.44 -7.81 -19.86
CA PHE A 93 24.38 -6.66 -20.76
C PHE A 93 25.52 -5.67 -20.51
N GLN A 94 25.97 -5.51 -19.26
CA GLN A 94 27.17 -4.73 -18.93
C GLN A 94 28.42 -5.32 -19.58
N GLU A 95 28.62 -6.64 -19.49
CA GLU A 95 29.75 -7.31 -20.14
C GLU A 95 29.69 -7.21 -21.67
N LEU A 96 28.50 -7.38 -22.25
CA LEU A 96 28.30 -7.26 -23.70
C LEU A 96 28.66 -5.86 -24.19
N LEU A 97 28.15 -4.82 -23.53
CA LEU A 97 28.45 -3.43 -23.86
C LEU A 97 29.91 -3.07 -23.62
N SER A 98 30.52 -3.59 -22.56
CA SER A 98 31.96 -3.42 -22.27
C SER A 98 32.84 -4.04 -23.35
N LYS A 99 32.51 -5.27 -23.80
CA LYS A 99 33.19 -5.97 -24.91
C LYS A 99 33.13 -5.20 -26.23
N MET A 100 32.03 -4.48 -26.50
CA MET A 100 31.90 -3.62 -27.67
C MET A 100 32.56 -2.24 -27.47
N GLY A 101 32.64 -1.78 -26.23
CA GLY A 101 33.25 -0.52 -25.82
C GLY A 101 34.77 -0.48 -25.89
N LYS A 102 35.46 -1.57 -25.51
CA LYS A 102 36.93 -1.68 -25.43
C LYS A 102 37.62 -0.37 -25.01
N ASP A 103 38.34 0.30 -25.92
CA ASP A 103 39.14 1.49 -25.62
C ASP A 103 38.36 2.81 -25.69
N ILE A 104 37.21 2.83 -26.41
CA ILE A 104 36.39 4.03 -26.62
C ILE A 104 34.91 3.64 -26.46
N PRO A 105 34.38 3.65 -25.22
CA PRO A 105 32.99 3.34 -24.98
C PRO A 105 32.09 4.45 -25.52
N LEU A 106 31.10 4.09 -26.33
CA LEU A 106 30.15 5.03 -26.97
C LEU A 106 28.77 5.01 -26.31
N HIS A 107 28.45 3.94 -25.57
CA HIS A 107 27.17 3.75 -24.89
C HIS A 107 27.09 4.45 -23.53
N ARG A 108 25.88 4.72 -23.06
CA ARG A 108 25.55 4.95 -21.64
C ARG A 108 24.50 3.92 -21.24
N LEU A 109 24.77 3.16 -20.19
CA LEU A 109 23.81 2.19 -19.68
C LEU A 109 22.90 2.86 -18.66
N VAL A 110 21.59 2.72 -18.83
CA VAL A 110 20.56 3.29 -17.97
C VAL A 110 19.71 2.14 -17.45
N ILE A 111 19.57 2.02 -16.13
CA ILE A 111 18.79 0.97 -15.51
C ILE A 111 17.56 1.60 -14.86
N ILE A 112 16.39 1.10 -15.23
CA ILE A 112 15.08 1.57 -14.77
C ILE A 112 14.29 0.36 -14.27
N LYS A 113 13.61 0.51 -13.13
CA LYS A 113 12.73 -0.53 -12.58
C LYS A 113 11.27 -0.18 -12.81
N ASP A 114 10.73 0.74 -12.03
CA ASP A 114 9.29 1.00 -11.99
C ASP A 114 8.92 2.22 -12.86
N LEU A 115 9.05 2.11 -14.18
CA LEU A 115 8.64 3.19 -15.10
C LEU A 115 7.10 3.35 -15.07
N PHE A 116 6.63 4.57 -14.81
CA PHE A 116 5.20 4.87 -14.65
C PHE A 116 4.73 6.01 -15.57
N GLN A 117 3.53 5.84 -16.14
CA GLN A 117 2.80 6.87 -16.89
C GLN A 117 1.38 7.08 -16.34
N VAL A 118 0.91 8.33 -16.39
CA VAL A 118 -0.45 8.69 -15.94
C VAL A 118 -1.54 8.02 -16.78
N ASN A 119 -1.27 7.74 -18.07
CA ASN A 119 -2.24 7.08 -18.94
C ASN A 119 -2.14 5.55 -18.85
N LEU A 120 -2.87 4.97 -17.90
CA LEU A 120 -2.91 3.52 -17.66
C LEU A 120 -3.67 2.72 -18.72
N LEU A 121 -4.37 3.36 -19.68
CA LEU A 121 -5.13 2.63 -20.71
C LEU A 121 -4.23 1.84 -21.67
N TYR A 122 -2.95 2.16 -21.74
CA TYR A 122 -1.93 1.48 -22.55
C TYR A 122 -0.78 0.99 -21.66
N SER A 123 -1.11 0.55 -20.43
CA SER A 123 -0.17 0.11 -19.41
C SER A 123 0.63 -1.11 -19.85
N GLU A 124 1.95 -0.99 -19.92
CA GLU A 124 2.81 -2.05 -20.45
C GLU A 124 4.01 -2.38 -19.56
N THR A 125 4.32 -1.51 -18.60
CA THR A 125 5.33 -1.77 -17.57
C THR A 125 4.73 -2.60 -16.44
N TYR A 126 5.59 -3.23 -15.63
CA TYR A 126 5.15 -4.04 -14.50
C TYR A 126 4.29 -3.24 -13.50
N ILE A 127 4.74 -2.05 -13.09
CA ILE A 127 4.02 -1.24 -12.09
C ILE A 127 2.67 -0.76 -12.62
N GLU A 128 2.58 -0.39 -13.89
CA GLU A 128 1.30 0.02 -14.51
C GLU A 128 0.32 -1.16 -14.58
N LYS A 129 0.81 -2.36 -14.96
CA LYS A 129 0.01 -3.60 -14.95
C LYS A 129 -0.47 -3.94 -13.55
N TYR A 130 0.42 -3.85 -12.56
CA TYR A 130 0.10 -4.09 -11.15
C TYR A 130 -1.00 -3.15 -10.65
N ILE A 131 -0.91 -1.85 -10.95
CA ILE A 131 -1.92 -0.85 -10.59
C ILE A 131 -3.23 -1.08 -11.35
N LEU A 132 -3.18 -1.37 -12.65
CA LEU A 132 -4.36 -1.60 -13.47
C LEU A 132 -5.14 -2.85 -13.01
N GLU A 133 -4.44 -3.93 -12.70
CA GLU A 133 -5.03 -5.16 -12.14
C GLU A 133 -5.67 -4.89 -10.79
N ALA A 134 -5.02 -4.10 -9.93
CA ALA A 134 -5.56 -3.71 -8.63
C ALA A 134 -6.88 -2.95 -8.76
N ILE A 135 -6.91 -1.91 -9.59
CA ILE A 135 -8.10 -1.09 -9.82
C ILE A 135 -9.22 -1.93 -10.47
N THR A 136 -8.87 -2.75 -11.47
CA THR A 136 -9.82 -3.59 -12.21
C THR A 136 -10.49 -4.62 -11.31
N ASN A 137 -9.69 -5.33 -10.51
CA ASN A 137 -10.19 -6.41 -9.65
C ASN A 137 -10.75 -5.89 -8.32
N ARG A 138 -10.70 -4.56 -8.09
CA ARG A 138 -10.95 -3.92 -6.78
C ARG A 138 -10.22 -4.61 -5.63
N LYS A 139 -9.03 -5.13 -5.93
CA LYS A 139 -8.23 -5.93 -5.01
C LYS A 139 -6.76 -5.80 -5.35
N ILE A 140 -5.96 -5.37 -4.39
CA ILE A 140 -4.50 -5.32 -4.52
C ILE A 140 -3.84 -6.36 -3.61
N ILE A 141 -2.91 -7.13 -4.18
CA ILE A 141 -2.09 -8.07 -3.42
C ILE A 141 -0.79 -7.36 -3.06
N ILE A 142 -0.54 -7.20 -1.77
CA ILE A 142 0.69 -6.63 -1.22
C ILE A 142 1.47 -7.70 -0.45
N SER A 143 2.74 -7.43 -0.20
CA SER A 143 3.59 -8.25 0.67
C SER A 143 2.96 -8.45 2.04
N ALA A 144 3.23 -9.59 2.68
CA ALA A 144 2.70 -9.89 4.00
C ALA A 144 3.06 -8.83 5.06
N LYS A 145 4.17 -8.11 4.88
CA LYS A 145 4.57 -6.97 5.72
C LYS A 145 4.16 -5.59 5.21
N GLY A 146 3.74 -5.47 3.95
CA GLY A 146 3.50 -4.16 3.33
C GLY A 146 4.77 -3.32 3.16
N GLU A 147 5.94 -3.97 3.12
CA GLU A 147 7.27 -3.34 3.15
C GLU A 147 8.03 -3.46 1.81
N ASN A 148 7.47 -4.13 0.80
CA ASN A 148 8.19 -4.25 -0.47
C ASN A 148 8.30 -2.88 -1.13
N LEU A 149 9.53 -2.45 -1.39
CA LEU A 149 9.81 -1.16 -2.00
C LEU A 149 9.70 -1.19 -3.52
N LEU A 150 8.96 -0.23 -4.06
CA LEU A 150 8.95 0.16 -5.46
C LEU A 150 9.61 1.54 -5.61
N PHE A 151 10.15 1.82 -6.79
CA PHE A 151 10.90 3.02 -7.13
C PHE A 151 10.26 3.71 -8.34
N PRO A 152 8.97 4.10 -8.25
CA PRO A 152 8.22 4.63 -9.39
C PRO A 152 8.90 5.87 -9.96
N ILE A 153 9.20 5.86 -11.25
CA ILE A 153 9.77 7.02 -11.94
C ILE A 153 8.89 7.43 -13.11
N SER A 154 8.57 8.73 -13.18
CA SER A 154 7.77 9.25 -14.27
C SER A 154 8.54 9.22 -15.59
N PHE A 155 7.81 9.06 -16.68
CA PHE A 155 8.39 9.17 -18.01
C PHE A 155 9.06 10.54 -18.25
N SER A 156 8.42 11.62 -17.80
CA SER A 156 8.92 12.98 -17.90
C SER A 156 10.30 13.11 -17.24
N ASP A 157 10.44 12.59 -16.02
CA ASP A 157 11.69 12.58 -15.28
C ASP A 157 12.75 11.74 -15.99
N VAL A 158 12.40 10.56 -16.52
CA VAL A 158 13.32 9.75 -17.33
C VAL A 158 13.85 10.53 -18.53
N THR A 159 13.01 11.26 -19.26
CA THR A 159 13.48 12.05 -20.41
C THR A 159 14.43 13.17 -19.99
N THR A 160 14.12 13.90 -18.90
CA THR A 160 15.02 14.95 -18.40
C THR A 160 16.37 14.39 -17.93
N CYS A 161 16.37 13.19 -17.36
CA CYS A 161 17.58 12.46 -16.99
C CYS A 161 18.38 12.03 -18.23
N LEU A 162 17.72 11.44 -19.24
CA LEU A 162 18.34 11.05 -20.50
C LEU A 162 19.02 12.22 -21.20
N LYS A 163 18.43 13.41 -21.14
CA LYS A 163 19.07 14.65 -21.62
C LYS A 163 20.40 14.89 -20.91
N LYS A 164 20.47 14.77 -19.58
CA LYS A 164 21.74 14.93 -18.86
C LYS A 164 22.75 13.86 -19.28
N ILE A 165 22.31 12.60 -19.34
CA ILE A 165 23.14 11.44 -19.69
C ILE A 165 23.75 11.57 -21.09
N LEU A 166 22.97 11.98 -22.09
CA LEU A 166 23.42 12.10 -23.48
C LEU A 166 24.27 13.36 -23.73
N PHE A 167 24.02 14.47 -23.01
CA PHE A 167 24.62 15.77 -23.32
C PHE A 167 25.85 16.10 -22.48
N LEU A 168 25.92 15.63 -21.24
CA LEU A 168 27.09 15.86 -20.40
C LEU A 168 28.33 15.12 -20.93
N GLN A 169 29.50 15.73 -20.74
CA GLN A 169 30.77 15.11 -21.07
C GLN A 169 31.14 14.08 -20.01
N GLY A 170 31.89 13.03 -20.39
CA GLY A 170 32.36 12.00 -19.45
C GLY A 170 31.30 10.98 -18.98
N THR A 171 30.11 10.99 -19.58
CA THR A 171 29.04 10.00 -19.29
C THR A 171 29.17 8.69 -20.07
N ALA A 172 30.01 8.67 -21.11
CA ALA A 172 30.20 7.49 -21.95
C ALA A 172 30.87 6.35 -21.17
N GLY A 173 30.38 5.13 -21.38
CA GLY A 173 30.82 3.91 -20.67
C GLY A 173 30.36 3.79 -19.22
N ARG A 174 29.53 4.71 -18.73
CA ARG A 174 29.00 4.68 -17.36
C ARG A 174 27.61 4.04 -17.30
N THR A 175 27.28 3.54 -16.11
CA THR A 175 25.97 3.02 -15.74
C THR A 175 25.25 4.00 -14.82
N PHE A 176 23.97 4.25 -15.09
CA PHE A 176 23.12 5.16 -14.35
C PHE A 176 21.86 4.43 -13.90
N TRP A 177 21.57 4.46 -12.60
CA TRP A 177 20.33 3.93 -12.01
C TRP A 177 19.33 5.07 -11.88
N VAL A 178 18.33 5.08 -12.75
CA VAL A 178 17.33 6.15 -12.80
C VAL A 178 16.09 5.66 -12.07
N LEU A 179 16.00 6.06 -10.81
CA LEU A 179 15.01 5.59 -9.84
C LEU A 179 14.33 6.78 -9.19
N GLY A 180 13.01 6.68 -9.03
CA GLY A 180 12.23 7.64 -8.25
C GLY A 180 12.42 7.44 -6.76
N ASP A 181 11.62 8.14 -5.97
CA ASP A 181 11.63 7.96 -4.52
C ASP A 181 10.96 6.64 -4.14
N PRO A 182 11.46 5.95 -3.11
CA PRO A 182 10.93 4.65 -2.71
C PRO A 182 9.52 4.79 -2.13
N VAL A 183 8.60 3.93 -2.58
CA VAL A 183 7.21 3.82 -2.10
C VAL A 183 6.95 2.36 -1.77
N ASN A 184 6.39 2.07 -0.60
CA ASN A 184 6.06 0.68 -0.27
C ASN A 184 4.72 0.25 -0.90
N ASP A 185 4.55 -1.05 -1.12
CA ASP A 185 3.35 -1.60 -1.74
C ASP A 185 2.06 -1.34 -0.92
N LEU A 186 2.16 -1.23 0.41
CA LEU A 186 1.06 -0.82 1.28
C LEU A 186 0.62 0.64 1.02
N GLU A 187 1.54 1.56 0.83
CA GLU A 187 1.27 2.97 0.49
C GLU A 187 0.56 3.06 -0.85
N ILE A 188 1.03 2.33 -1.87
CA ILE A 188 0.35 2.25 -3.18
C ILE A 188 -1.09 1.76 -3.00
N ALA A 189 -1.29 0.72 -2.19
CA ALA A 189 -2.63 0.17 -1.92
C ALA A 189 -3.57 1.21 -1.29
N TYR A 190 -3.09 2.01 -0.32
CA TYR A 190 -3.89 3.09 0.27
C TYR A 190 -4.15 4.24 -0.69
N LEU A 191 -3.15 4.64 -1.48
CA LEU A 191 -3.32 5.68 -2.49
C LEU A 191 -4.39 5.29 -3.51
N ILE A 192 -4.43 4.02 -3.94
CA ILE A 192 -5.49 3.53 -4.83
C ILE A 192 -6.83 3.49 -4.09
N LYS A 193 -6.89 2.87 -2.89
CA LYS A 193 -8.14 2.76 -2.10
C LYS A 193 -8.81 4.11 -1.90
N LYS A 194 -8.05 5.09 -1.39
CA LYS A 194 -8.51 6.46 -1.13
C LYS A 194 -9.11 7.14 -2.36
N ASN A 195 -8.51 6.96 -3.53
CA ASN A 195 -9.00 7.58 -4.77
C ASN A 195 -10.14 6.80 -5.44
N LEU A 196 -10.48 5.60 -4.93
CA LEU A 196 -11.62 4.79 -5.37
C LEU A 196 -12.80 4.81 -4.38
N GLU A 197 -12.64 5.35 -3.17
CA GLU A 197 -13.68 5.41 -2.12
C GLU A 197 -14.97 6.09 -2.59
N ASP A 198 -14.88 7.10 -3.46
CA ASP A 198 -16.04 7.82 -4.01
C ASP A 198 -16.74 7.09 -5.18
N SER A 199 -16.31 5.88 -5.54
CA SER A 199 -16.79 5.17 -6.74
C SER A 199 -17.79 4.04 -6.43
N GLU A 200 -18.93 4.02 -7.13
CA GLU A 200 -19.95 2.96 -7.01
C GLU A 200 -19.37 1.55 -7.28
N GLY A 201 -19.45 0.63 -6.31
CA GLY A 201 -19.12 -0.80 -6.41
C GLY A 201 -18.64 -1.42 -5.08
N ASP A 202 -18.13 -2.66 -5.13
CA ASP A 202 -17.60 -3.38 -3.96
C ASP A 202 -16.42 -2.65 -3.28
N GLU A 203 -16.24 -2.81 -1.97
CA GLU A 203 -15.12 -2.19 -1.25
C GLU A 203 -13.77 -2.68 -1.81
N PHE A 204 -12.81 -1.76 -1.99
CA PHE A 204 -11.47 -2.10 -2.45
C PHE A 204 -10.71 -2.92 -1.37
N GLU A 205 -10.39 -4.17 -1.69
CA GLU A 205 -9.71 -5.11 -0.79
C GLU A 205 -8.18 -4.97 -0.86
N ILE A 206 -7.52 -4.86 0.30
CA ILE A 206 -6.07 -4.96 0.42
C ILE A 206 -5.72 -6.36 0.98
N ASP A 207 -5.02 -7.17 0.20
CA ASP A 207 -4.66 -8.54 0.53
C ASP A 207 -3.15 -8.69 0.76
N ALA A 208 -2.75 -8.79 2.03
CA ALA A 208 -1.36 -8.97 2.46
C ALA A 208 -0.91 -10.44 2.42
N SER A 209 -1.09 -11.11 1.27
CA SER A 209 -0.66 -12.50 1.04
C SER A 209 0.54 -12.63 0.09
N GLY A 210 1.04 -11.51 -0.44
CA GLY A 210 2.17 -11.48 -1.35
C GLY A 210 3.50 -11.81 -0.66
N ASP A 211 4.48 -12.20 -1.48
CA ASP A 211 5.82 -12.53 -1.01
C ASP A 211 6.57 -11.30 -0.48
N ASN A 212 7.24 -11.45 0.67
CA ASN A 212 8.17 -10.44 1.19
C ASN A 212 9.48 -10.52 0.40
N LYS A 213 9.73 -9.56 -0.47
CA LYS A 213 10.91 -9.49 -1.31
C LYS A 213 12.03 -8.81 -0.55
N LYS A 214 13.11 -9.55 -0.26
CA LYS A 214 14.36 -8.95 0.22
C LYS A 214 15.12 -8.37 -0.96
N GLN A 215 15.27 -7.04 -0.98
CA GLN A 215 16.07 -6.37 -2.00
C GLN A 215 17.55 -6.62 -1.71
N SER A 216 18.23 -7.34 -2.61
CA SER A 216 19.65 -7.70 -2.47
C SER A 216 20.59 -6.54 -2.78
N LEU A 217 20.11 -5.55 -3.52
CA LEU A 217 20.80 -4.33 -3.91
C LEU A 217 20.21 -3.13 -3.19
N ASP A 218 21.07 -2.24 -2.69
CA ASP A 218 20.66 -0.94 -2.18
C ASP A 218 20.37 0.00 -3.36
N LEU A 219 19.14 -0.09 -3.88
CA LEU A 219 18.68 0.71 -5.00
C LEU A 219 18.62 2.21 -4.66
N ASN A 220 18.38 2.57 -3.40
CA ASN A 220 18.40 3.96 -2.94
C ASN A 220 19.80 4.57 -3.11
N ALA A 221 20.83 3.87 -2.66
CA ALA A 221 22.21 4.34 -2.82
C ALA A 221 22.60 4.50 -4.30
N LEU A 222 22.20 3.55 -5.15
CA LEU A 222 22.49 3.57 -6.60
C LEU A 222 21.75 4.72 -7.32
N GLY A 223 20.49 4.96 -6.95
CA GLY A 223 19.72 6.11 -7.42
C GLY A 223 20.37 7.44 -7.01
N ASN A 224 20.74 7.57 -5.74
CA ASN A 224 21.39 8.77 -5.20
C ASN A 224 22.75 9.05 -5.86
N GLN A 225 23.51 8.01 -6.19
CA GLN A 225 24.76 8.15 -6.95
C GLN A 225 24.50 8.79 -8.32
N THR A 226 23.44 8.36 -9.01
CA THR A 226 23.05 8.90 -10.31
C THR A 226 22.59 10.35 -10.20
N ARG A 227 21.76 10.66 -9.19
CA ARG A 227 21.29 12.03 -8.89
C ARG A 227 22.47 12.99 -8.67
N ALA A 228 23.44 12.58 -7.85
CA ALA A 228 24.65 13.35 -7.56
C ALA A 228 25.56 13.52 -8.80
N LEU A 229 25.77 12.45 -9.58
CA LEU A 229 26.63 12.47 -10.77
C LEU A 229 26.09 13.40 -11.87
N LEU A 230 24.77 13.48 -12.00
CA LEU A 230 24.11 14.26 -13.06
C LEU A 230 23.62 15.62 -12.60
N ASN A 231 23.67 15.92 -11.30
CA ASN A 231 23.00 17.04 -10.65
C ASN A 231 21.54 17.13 -11.14
N TRP A 232 20.82 16.03 -10.94
CA TRP A 232 19.47 15.80 -11.44
C TRP A 232 18.64 15.11 -10.36
N GLU A 233 17.39 15.53 -10.19
CA GLU A 233 16.43 14.92 -9.29
C GLU A 233 15.07 14.79 -9.99
N PRO A 234 14.30 13.71 -9.71
CA PRO A 234 12.92 13.59 -10.15
C PRO A 234 12.09 14.78 -9.64
N LYS A 235 11.20 15.30 -10.48
CA LYS A 235 10.34 16.44 -10.13
C LYS A 235 8.87 16.06 -10.02
N GLU A 236 8.43 15.01 -10.70
CA GLU A 236 7.04 14.58 -10.63
C GLU A 236 6.81 13.76 -9.36
N ASP A 237 5.80 14.14 -8.59
CA ASP A 237 5.35 13.37 -7.43
C ASP A 237 4.51 12.18 -7.91
N PHE A 238 4.92 10.98 -7.50
CA PHE A 238 4.22 9.75 -7.85
C PHE A 238 2.81 9.70 -7.27
N SER A 239 2.61 10.17 -6.03
CA SER A 239 1.31 10.13 -5.36
C SER A 239 0.26 10.97 -6.12
N SER A 240 0.65 12.19 -6.53
CA SER A 240 -0.16 13.04 -7.39
C SER A 240 -0.43 12.41 -8.76
N SER A 241 0.59 11.82 -9.38
CA SER A 241 0.48 11.19 -10.70
C SER A 241 -0.43 9.96 -10.68
N LEU A 242 -0.36 9.15 -9.61
CA LEU A 242 -1.21 7.99 -9.39
C LEU A 242 -2.67 8.40 -9.18
N LYS A 243 -2.91 9.46 -8.39
CA LYS A 243 -4.26 10.02 -8.20
C LYS A 243 -4.88 10.44 -9.54
N ASP A 244 -4.12 11.15 -10.38
CA ASP A 244 -4.60 11.55 -11.70
C ASP A 244 -4.85 10.35 -12.62
N ALA A 245 -4.02 9.33 -12.54
CA ALA A 245 -4.18 8.09 -13.29
C ALA A 245 -5.46 7.34 -12.90
N VAL A 246 -5.70 7.16 -11.59
CA VAL A 246 -6.91 6.51 -11.05
C VAL A 246 -8.17 7.28 -11.45
N ARG A 247 -8.16 8.62 -11.34
CA ARG A 247 -9.30 9.47 -11.72
C ARG A 247 -9.61 9.40 -13.22
N ARG A 248 -8.61 9.51 -14.09
CA ARG A 248 -8.83 9.41 -15.54
C ARG A 248 -9.36 8.03 -15.93
N LEU A 249 -8.86 6.98 -15.29
CA LEU A 249 -9.30 5.61 -15.56
C LEU A 249 -10.74 5.36 -15.09
N SER A 250 -11.20 5.99 -14.01
CA SER A 250 -12.60 5.88 -13.56
C SER A 250 -13.56 6.66 -14.46
N GLU A 251 -13.12 7.78 -15.04
CA GLU A 251 -13.88 8.59 -16.01
C GLU A 251 -14.07 7.89 -17.37
N ASP A 252 -13.06 7.14 -17.86
CA ASP A 252 -13.09 6.44 -19.16
C ASP A 252 -13.78 5.05 -19.16
N ARG A 253 -14.85 4.89 -18.35
CA ARG A 253 -15.61 3.63 -18.13
C ARG A 253 -16.02 2.89 -19.41
N THR A 254 -16.27 3.60 -20.51
CA THR A 254 -16.70 3.05 -21.81
C THR A 254 -15.56 2.39 -22.60
N LEU A 255 -14.31 2.81 -22.43
CA LEU A 255 -13.16 2.27 -23.15
C LEU A 255 -12.59 1.01 -22.49
N LEU A 256 -12.74 0.88 -21.16
CA LEU A 256 -12.40 -0.32 -20.39
C LEU A 256 -13.09 -1.57 -20.94
N LEU A 257 -14.41 -1.52 -21.14
CA LEU A 257 -15.22 -2.63 -21.67
C LEU A 257 -14.79 -3.08 -23.07
N SER A 258 -14.26 -2.16 -23.89
CA SER A 258 -13.84 -2.46 -25.27
C SER A 258 -12.47 -3.16 -25.36
N LYS A 259 -11.51 -2.81 -24.49
CA LYS A 259 -10.17 -3.42 -24.48
C LYS A 259 -10.12 -4.77 -23.76
N PHE A 260 -11.06 -5.05 -22.85
CA PHE A 260 -11.19 -6.39 -22.24
C PHE A 260 -11.43 -7.49 -23.29
N HIS A 261 -12.15 -7.19 -24.38
CA HIS A 261 -12.31 -8.15 -25.48
C HIS A 261 -11.02 -8.45 -26.25
N HIS A 262 -9.97 -7.62 -26.13
CA HIS A 262 -8.70 -7.83 -26.81
C HIS A 262 -7.61 -8.41 -25.89
N ASN A 263 -7.48 -7.94 -24.64
CA ASN A 263 -6.45 -8.45 -23.70
C ASN A 263 -6.81 -9.79 -23.04
N GLN A 264 -8.09 -10.18 -22.98
CA GLN A 264 -8.46 -11.56 -22.60
C GLN A 264 -8.08 -12.61 -23.66
N ARG A 265 -7.54 -12.24 -24.82
CA ARG A 265 -7.04 -13.21 -25.81
C ARG A 265 -5.58 -13.60 -25.66
N GLN A 266 -4.78 -12.97 -24.78
CA GLN A 266 -3.35 -13.29 -24.66
C GLN A 266 -2.87 -13.77 -23.27
N SER A 267 -3.71 -13.74 -22.23
CA SER A 267 -3.31 -14.27 -20.92
C SER A 267 -4.46 -14.83 -20.10
N GLN A 268 -5.27 -15.72 -20.67
CA GLN A 268 -5.95 -16.81 -19.94
C GLN A 268 -6.85 -17.62 -20.89
N TYR A 269 -6.30 -18.70 -21.43
CA TYR A 269 -7.07 -19.92 -21.71
C TYR A 269 -6.10 -21.11 -21.76
N PRO A 270 -6.07 -22.02 -20.77
CA PRO A 270 -6.48 -23.36 -21.13
C PRO A 270 -7.97 -23.24 -21.44
N ALA A 271 -8.32 -23.47 -22.70
CA ALA A 271 -9.71 -23.62 -23.09
C ALA A 271 -10.42 -24.51 -22.06
N LEU A 272 -11.66 -24.14 -21.72
CA LEU A 272 -12.69 -25.09 -21.29
C LEU A 272 -12.87 -26.13 -22.41
N LYS A 273 -11.90 -27.03 -22.54
CA LYS A 273 -11.93 -28.29 -23.27
C LYS A 273 -11.86 -29.40 -22.24
N SER A 274 -12.89 -29.52 -21.42
CA SER A 274 -13.12 -30.76 -20.66
C SER A 274 -14.52 -30.98 -20.11
N PHE A 275 -15.57 -30.26 -20.53
CA PHE A 275 -16.94 -30.74 -20.27
C PHE A 275 -17.38 -31.88 -21.21
N GLU A 276 -16.69 -32.10 -22.33
CA GLU A 276 -16.82 -33.34 -23.11
C GLU A 276 -15.98 -34.50 -22.56
N LYS A 277 -14.99 -34.23 -21.70
CA LYS A 277 -14.18 -35.29 -21.06
C LYS A 277 -14.68 -35.70 -19.68
N ILE A 278 -15.44 -34.85 -18.98
CA ILE A 278 -16.13 -35.26 -17.74
C ILE A 278 -17.35 -36.12 -18.05
N SER A 279 -18.03 -35.95 -19.20
CA SER A 279 -19.03 -36.93 -19.65
C SER A 279 -18.37 -38.27 -20.06
N GLN A 280 -17.14 -38.26 -20.57
CA GLN A 280 -16.36 -39.47 -20.88
C GLN A 280 -15.71 -40.14 -19.65
N ILE A 281 -15.43 -39.39 -18.58
CA ILE A 281 -14.91 -39.92 -17.31
C ILE A 281 -16.07 -40.38 -16.40
N LEU A 282 -17.20 -39.68 -16.38
CA LEU A 282 -18.42 -40.17 -15.71
C LEU A 282 -19.01 -41.39 -16.43
N SER A 283 -18.93 -41.47 -17.76
CA SER A 283 -19.31 -42.70 -18.49
C SER A 283 -18.30 -43.85 -18.32
N LYS A 284 -17.03 -43.58 -17.98
CA LYS A 284 -16.06 -44.64 -17.61
C LYS A 284 -16.12 -45.05 -16.13
N VAL A 285 -16.51 -44.16 -15.23
CA VAL A 285 -16.74 -44.51 -13.81
C VAL A 285 -18.07 -45.27 -13.63
N ILE A 286 -19.05 -45.09 -14.53
CA ILE A 286 -20.28 -45.90 -14.56
C ILE A 286 -20.04 -47.33 -15.09
N ILE A 287 -18.91 -47.62 -15.74
CA ILE A 287 -18.65 -48.95 -16.34
C ILE A 287 -17.89 -49.93 -15.42
N THR A 288 -17.35 -49.48 -14.28
CA THR A 288 -16.59 -50.37 -13.37
C THR A 288 -17.26 -50.60 -12.01
N ILE A 289 -18.59 -50.56 -11.96
CA ILE A 289 -19.33 -51.33 -10.94
C ILE A 289 -19.78 -52.61 -11.63
N LYS A 290 -19.01 -53.69 -11.43
CA LYS A 290 -19.49 -55.06 -11.66
C LYS A 290 -20.71 -55.29 -10.76
N LEU A 291 -21.89 -54.91 -11.23
CA LEU A 291 -23.13 -55.49 -10.76
C LEU A 291 -23.05 -56.97 -11.12
N LYS A 292 -22.74 -57.81 -10.11
CA LYS A 292 -23.08 -59.22 -10.11
C LYS A 292 -24.50 -59.30 -10.71
N LYS A 293 -24.66 -59.99 -11.85
CA LYS A 293 -25.96 -60.31 -12.45
C LYS A 293 -26.81 -61.01 -11.39
N LYS A 294 -27.54 -60.25 -10.58
CA LYS A 294 -28.65 -60.77 -9.80
C LYS A 294 -29.81 -60.79 -10.76
N LYS A 295 -30.42 -61.98 -10.89
CA LYS A 295 -31.59 -62.27 -11.74
C LYS A 295 -32.52 -61.06 -11.79
N ILE A 296 -32.72 -60.53 -12.99
CA ILE A 296 -33.75 -59.54 -13.30
C ILE A 296 -35.08 -60.22 -12.92
N LYS A 297 -35.67 -59.79 -11.80
CA LYS A 297 -37.09 -60.03 -11.54
C LYS A 297 -37.88 -59.10 -12.44
N ASN A 298 -39.00 -59.63 -12.92
CA ASN A 298 -39.90 -59.03 -13.89
C ASN A 298 -40.13 -57.53 -13.70
N ILE A 299 -40.18 -56.84 -14.84
CA ILE A 299 -40.51 -55.43 -14.98
C ILE A 299 -41.92 -55.22 -14.41
N GLU A 300 -42.01 -54.60 -13.24
CA GLU A 300 -43.24 -54.02 -12.74
C GLU A 300 -43.28 -52.53 -13.12
N ASN A 301 -44.34 -52.15 -13.84
CA ASN A 301 -44.89 -50.81 -14.10
C ASN A 301 -43.94 -49.59 -14.17
N SER A 302 -44.02 -48.83 -15.26
CA SER A 302 -43.35 -47.53 -15.48
C SER A 302 -43.51 -46.52 -14.32
N ARG A 303 -44.60 -46.60 -13.55
CA ARG A 303 -44.80 -45.83 -12.31
C ARG A 303 -43.79 -46.17 -11.21
N GLN A 304 -43.45 -47.44 -11.00
CA GLN A 304 -42.50 -47.85 -9.95
C GLN A 304 -41.06 -47.44 -10.28
N LEU A 305 -40.68 -47.38 -11.56
CA LEU A 305 -39.39 -46.82 -11.99
C LEU A 305 -39.29 -45.32 -11.72
N LEU A 306 -40.36 -44.57 -11.97
CA LEU A 306 -40.45 -43.15 -11.61
C LEU A 306 -40.34 -42.94 -10.10
N TYR A 307 -41.04 -43.75 -9.28
CA TYR A 307 -40.89 -43.69 -7.82
C TYR A 307 -39.45 -43.99 -7.36
N SER A 308 -38.81 -45.03 -7.91
CA SER A 308 -37.43 -45.37 -7.56
C SER A 308 -36.41 -44.29 -8.00
N LEU A 309 -36.66 -43.62 -9.13
CA LEU A 309 -35.83 -42.49 -9.58
C LEU A 309 -36.01 -41.25 -8.69
N VAL A 310 -37.24 -40.91 -8.32
CA VAL A 310 -37.54 -39.79 -7.41
C VAL A 310 -36.96 -40.04 -6.02
N GLU A 311 -37.06 -41.27 -5.51
CA GLU A 311 -36.47 -41.67 -4.23
C GLU A 311 -34.94 -41.53 -4.25
N ARG A 312 -34.27 -41.99 -5.32
CA ARG A 312 -32.81 -41.81 -5.47
C ARG A 312 -32.40 -40.35 -5.60
N LEU A 313 -33.18 -39.53 -6.29
CA LEU A 313 -32.94 -38.08 -6.40
C LEU A 313 -33.12 -37.39 -5.05
N LEU A 314 -34.16 -37.74 -4.29
CA LEU A 314 -34.37 -37.24 -2.92
C LEU A 314 -33.23 -37.63 -1.98
N ILE A 315 -32.76 -38.88 -2.03
CA ILE A 315 -31.59 -39.33 -1.25
C ILE A 315 -30.34 -38.54 -1.67
N LEU A 316 -30.15 -38.28 -2.96
CA LEU A 316 -29.00 -37.51 -3.45
C LEU A 316 -29.07 -36.05 -2.97
N ILE A 317 -30.23 -35.40 -3.09
CA ILE A 317 -30.45 -34.02 -2.63
C ILE A 317 -30.25 -33.91 -1.11
N THR A 318 -30.82 -34.83 -0.34
CA THR A 318 -30.67 -34.84 1.13
C THR A 318 -29.24 -35.13 1.55
N SER A 319 -28.53 -36.03 0.85
CA SER A 319 -27.11 -36.30 1.10
C SER A 319 -26.23 -35.09 0.76
N ALA A 320 -26.51 -34.40 -0.34
CA ALA A 320 -25.81 -33.17 -0.71
C ALA A 320 -26.04 -32.07 0.34
N TYR A 321 -27.29 -31.90 0.79
CA TYR A 321 -27.63 -30.97 1.86
C TYR A 321 -26.89 -31.31 3.17
N LEU A 322 -26.80 -32.59 3.54
CA LEU A 322 -26.07 -33.04 4.72
C LEU A 322 -24.56 -32.80 4.62
N VAL A 323 -23.96 -33.00 3.44
CA VAL A 323 -22.55 -32.67 3.21
C VAL A 323 -22.32 -31.17 3.32
N LEU A 324 -23.22 -30.35 2.76
CA LEU A 324 -23.13 -28.89 2.83
C LEU A 324 -23.33 -28.36 4.26
N THR A 325 -24.23 -28.94 5.05
CA THR A 325 -24.39 -28.56 6.46
C THR A 325 -23.17 -28.92 7.30
N LEU A 326 -22.59 -30.11 7.10
CA LEU A 326 -21.34 -30.52 7.76
C LEU A 326 -20.17 -29.61 7.35
N SER A 327 -20.09 -29.28 6.06
CA SER A 327 -19.10 -28.32 5.52
C SER A 327 -19.24 -26.95 6.18
N PHE A 328 -20.47 -26.40 6.22
CA PHE A 328 -20.78 -25.16 6.91
C PHE A 328 -20.29 -25.17 8.36
N ILE A 329 -20.65 -26.18 9.15
CA ILE A 329 -20.29 -26.26 10.57
C ILE A 329 -18.76 -26.36 10.74
N LEU A 330 -18.12 -27.27 10.01
CA LEU A 330 -16.69 -27.53 10.12
C LEU A 330 -15.85 -26.30 9.75
N PHE A 331 -16.09 -25.72 8.57
CA PHE A 331 -15.29 -24.61 8.08
C PHE A 331 -15.56 -23.32 8.85
N THR A 332 -16.77 -23.10 9.35
CA THR A 332 -17.05 -21.95 10.23
C THR A 332 -16.37 -22.10 11.58
N ALA A 333 -16.34 -23.30 12.16
CA ALA A 333 -15.60 -23.58 13.39
C ALA A 333 -14.08 -23.41 13.22
N LEU A 334 -13.53 -23.88 12.08
CA LEU A 334 -12.13 -23.64 11.73
C LEU A 334 -11.84 -22.14 11.58
N SER A 335 -12.70 -21.40 10.87
CA SER A 335 -12.56 -19.94 10.72
C SER A 335 -12.45 -19.24 12.07
N LEU A 336 -13.40 -19.50 12.99
CA LEU A 336 -13.40 -18.94 14.34
C LEU A 336 -12.14 -19.31 15.13
N ARG A 337 -11.66 -20.56 15.01
CA ARG A 337 -10.43 -21.00 15.68
C ARG A 337 -9.20 -20.26 15.16
N TYR A 338 -9.14 -19.97 13.86
CA TYR A 338 -8.04 -19.20 13.28
C TYR A 338 -8.13 -17.70 13.60
N VAL A 339 -9.32 -17.13 13.81
CA VAL A 339 -9.48 -15.78 14.38
C VAL A 339 -8.87 -15.73 15.79
N GLU A 340 -9.23 -16.69 16.64
CA GLU A 340 -8.69 -16.79 18.01
C GLU A 340 -7.16 -16.98 18.00
N LYS A 341 -6.64 -17.80 17.09
CA LYS A 341 -5.19 -17.99 16.91
C LYS A 341 -4.47 -16.73 16.42
N THR A 342 -5.09 -15.98 15.50
CA THR A 342 -4.57 -14.69 15.02
C THR A 342 -4.43 -13.70 16.18
N LEU A 343 -5.46 -13.57 17.01
CA LEU A 343 -5.42 -12.73 18.22
C LEU A 343 -4.28 -13.13 19.16
N PHE A 344 -4.10 -14.43 19.39
CA PHE A 344 -3.02 -14.96 20.22
C PHE A 344 -1.64 -14.61 19.64
N ASP A 345 -1.41 -14.84 18.35
CA ASP A 345 -0.13 -14.56 17.69
C ASP A 345 0.19 -13.05 17.65
N MET A 346 -0.83 -12.18 17.49
CA MET A 346 -0.65 -10.73 17.61
C MET A 346 -0.18 -10.33 19.02
N ARG A 347 -0.76 -10.92 20.08
CA ARG A 347 -0.36 -10.64 21.46
C ARG A 347 1.08 -11.08 21.75
N GLU A 348 1.51 -12.17 21.14
CA GLU A 348 2.89 -12.67 21.23
C GLU A 348 3.86 -11.92 20.29
N SER A 349 3.42 -10.83 19.65
CA SER A 349 4.20 -10.04 18.68
C SER A 349 4.70 -10.86 17.48
N LYS A 350 4.01 -11.94 17.12
CA LYS A 350 4.31 -12.82 15.97
C LYS A 350 3.50 -12.39 14.75
N VAL A 351 3.75 -11.18 14.26
CA VAL A 351 2.94 -10.53 13.21
C VAL A 351 2.82 -11.39 11.95
N GLU A 352 3.94 -11.96 11.46
CA GLU A 352 3.94 -12.82 10.26
C GLU A 352 3.02 -14.05 10.39
N LEU A 353 3.04 -14.70 11.56
CA LEU A 353 2.16 -15.84 11.83
C LEU A 353 0.71 -15.41 11.95
N SER A 354 0.45 -14.26 12.57
CA SER A 354 -0.90 -13.71 12.69
C SER A 354 -1.53 -13.41 11.32
N VAL A 355 -0.77 -12.85 10.36
CA VAL A 355 -1.27 -12.59 9.00
C VAL A 355 -1.61 -13.91 8.29
N LYS A 356 -0.74 -14.91 8.42
CA LYS A 356 -0.95 -16.24 7.84
C LYS A 356 -2.21 -16.89 8.40
N ASP A 357 -2.40 -16.85 9.71
CA ASP A 357 -3.57 -17.45 10.36
C ASP A 357 -4.86 -16.71 10.03
N LEU A 358 -4.81 -15.38 9.90
CA LEU A 358 -5.96 -14.58 9.47
C LEU A 358 -6.39 -14.95 8.05
N ASN A 359 -5.44 -15.14 7.13
CA ASN A 359 -5.72 -15.57 5.76
C ASN A 359 -6.35 -16.97 5.73
N GLN A 360 -5.89 -17.90 6.58
CA GLN A 360 -6.54 -19.20 6.73
C GLN A 360 -7.99 -19.06 7.26
N SER A 361 -8.21 -18.16 8.22
CA SER A 361 -9.56 -17.84 8.70
C SER A 361 -10.47 -17.35 7.58
N LYS A 362 -10.02 -16.40 6.75
CA LYS A 362 -10.78 -15.89 5.60
C LYS A 362 -11.13 -16.98 4.58
N ILE A 363 -10.20 -17.88 4.26
CA ILE A 363 -10.44 -19.02 3.35
C ILE A 363 -11.54 -19.92 3.92
N PHE A 364 -11.43 -20.32 5.19
CA PHE A 364 -12.44 -21.17 5.82
C PHE A 364 -13.78 -20.47 5.98
N SER A 365 -13.79 -19.17 6.29
CA SER A 365 -15.01 -18.35 6.33
C SER A 365 -15.72 -18.37 4.97
N LYS A 366 -14.99 -18.17 3.87
CA LYS A 366 -15.54 -18.20 2.51
C LYS A 366 -16.15 -19.56 2.15
N ILE A 367 -15.47 -20.66 2.47
CA ILE A 367 -16.00 -22.02 2.23
C ILE A 367 -17.25 -22.27 3.09
N GLY A 368 -17.23 -21.87 4.36
CA GLY A 368 -18.38 -21.93 5.25
C GLY A 368 -19.57 -21.14 4.72
N LYS A 369 -19.36 -19.87 4.36
CA LYS A 369 -20.38 -18.92 3.85
C LYS A 369 -21.01 -19.44 2.56
N ASN A 370 -20.21 -19.99 1.65
CA ASN A 370 -20.72 -20.61 0.41
C ASN A 370 -21.50 -21.90 0.68
N SER A 371 -21.06 -22.71 1.66
CA SER A 371 -21.80 -23.90 2.07
C SER A 371 -23.14 -23.51 2.69
N TYR A 372 -23.15 -22.45 3.51
CA TYR A 372 -24.34 -21.89 4.15
C TYR A 372 -25.31 -21.28 3.14
N SER A 373 -24.85 -20.48 2.18
CA SER A 373 -25.72 -19.85 1.18
C SER A 373 -26.45 -20.87 0.31
N ALA A 374 -25.85 -22.04 0.07
CA ALA A 374 -26.51 -23.14 -0.64
C ALA A 374 -27.66 -23.80 0.16
N ILE A 375 -27.59 -23.77 1.49
CA ILE A 375 -28.60 -24.37 2.38
C ILE A 375 -29.55 -23.34 3.01
N SER A 376 -29.19 -22.05 2.99
CA SER A 376 -29.90 -20.97 3.68
C SER A 376 -31.36 -20.79 3.26
N PRO A 377 -31.80 -21.01 2.00
CA PRO A 377 -33.21 -20.83 1.64
C PRO A 377 -34.14 -21.79 2.39
N LEU A 378 -33.68 -23.03 2.63
CA LEU A 378 -34.44 -24.02 3.39
C LEU A 378 -34.47 -23.65 4.88
N ILE A 379 -33.33 -23.21 5.43
CA ILE A 379 -33.23 -22.80 6.83
C ILE A 379 -34.08 -21.55 7.07
N ALA A 380 -34.09 -20.58 6.16
CA ALA A 380 -34.92 -19.38 6.27
C ALA A 380 -36.42 -19.70 6.29
N LEU A 381 -36.85 -20.72 5.54
CA LEU A 381 -38.24 -21.18 5.51
C LEU A 381 -38.65 -21.90 6.81
N VAL A 382 -37.77 -22.76 7.34
CA VAL A 382 -38.09 -23.66 8.46
C VAL A 382 -37.76 -23.05 9.82
N ALA A 383 -36.73 -22.21 9.90
CA ALA A 383 -36.19 -21.64 11.13
C ALA A 383 -35.55 -20.26 10.88
N SER A 384 -36.39 -19.24 10.73
CA SER A 384 -35.96 -17.86 10.44
C SER A 384 -35.01 -17.27 11.49
N ASP A 385 -35.21 -17.55 12.78
CA ASP A 385 -34.30 -17.12 13.86
C ASP A 385 -32.88 -17.71 13.72
N ILE A 386 -32.79 -18.99 13.33
CA ILE A 386 -31.50 -19.65 13.08
C ILE A 386 -30.84 -19.07 11.83
N HIS A 387 -31.64 -18.71 10.82
CA HIS A 387 -31.14 -18.05 9.62
C HIS A 387 -30.51 -16.69 9.96
N GLU A 388 -31.23 -15.84 10.70
CA GLU A 388 -30.76 -14.52 11.14
C GLU A 388 -29.47 -14.64 11.95
N LYS A 389 -29.41 -15.54 12.94
CA LYS A 389 -28.22 -15.75 13.77
C LYS A 389 -27.01 -16.23 12.98
N ASN A 390 -27.20 -17.11 12.01
CA ASN A 390 -26.11 -17.58 11.14
C ASN A 390 -25.67 -16.51 10.13
N TYR A 391 -26.57 -15.65 9.68
CA TYR A 391 -26.20 -14.48 8.88
C TYR A 391 -25.38 -13.49 9.71
N ASN A 392 -25.84 -13.15 10.90
CA ASN A 392 -25.13 -12.30 11.87
C ASN A 392 -23.77 -12.89 12.28
N LEU A 393 -23.64 -14.22 12.35
CA LEU A 393 -22.37 -14.89 12.59
C LEU A 393 -21.32 -14.55 11.51
N TYR A 394 -21.71 -14.54 10.23
CA TYR A 394 -20.78 -14.18 9.17
C TYR A 394 -20.45 -12.69 9.18
N ILE A 395 -21.41 -11.83 9.52
CA ILE A 395 -21.13 -10.40 9.72
C ILE A 395 -20.13 -10.21 10.86
N PHE A 396 -20.35 -10.89 12.00
CA PHE A 396 -19.43 -10.87 13.14
C PHE A 396 -18.03 -11.37 12.76
N LEU A 397 -17.94 -12.46 11.99
CA LEU A 397 -16.68 -13.00 11.48
C LEU A 397 -15.97 -12.01 10.56
N ASP A 398 -16.71 -11.41 9.62
CA ASP A 398 -16.18 -10.45 8.65
C ASP A 398 -15.63 -9.21 9.39
N TYR A 399 -16.39 -8.64 10.35
CA TYR A 399 -15.89 -7.54 11.18
C TYR A 399 -14.70 -7.93 12.07
N SER A 400 -14.71 -9.13 12.66
CA SER A 400 -13.59 -9.62 13.47
C SER A 400 -12.32 -9.77 12.63
N GLN A 401 -12.44 -10.34 11.43
CA GLN A 401 -11.32 -10.51 10.50
C GLN A 401 -10.81 -9.16 10.00
N SER A 402 -11.70 -8.24 9.65
CA SER A 402 -11.35 -6.89 9.21
C SER A 402 -10.73 -6.05 10.33
N SER A 403 -11.20 -6.17 11.57
CA SER A 403 -10.58 -5.54 12.73
C SER A 403 -9.16 -6.06 12.95
N LEU A 404 -8.93 -7.37 12.84
CA LEU A 404 -7.58 -7.94 12.98
C LEU A 404 -6.65 -7.50 11.85
N ALA A 405 -7.13 -7.47 10.61
CA ALA A 405 -6.38 -6.94 9.48
C ALA A 405 -6.02 -5.47 9.69
N GLY A 406 -6.97 -4.65 10.13
CA GLY A 406 -6.75 -3.22 10.42
C GLY A 406 -5.75 -3.01 11.56
N LEU A 407 -5.77 -3.84 12.60
CA LEU A 407 -4.76 -3.79 13.67
C LEU A 407 -3.37 -4.20 13.18
N GLN A 408 -3.26 -5.22 12.33
CA GLN A 408 -1.99 -5.61 11.71
C GLN A 408 -1.41 -4.49 10.84
N GLN A 409 -2.25 -3.85 10.02
CA GLN A 409 -1.87 -2.70 9.19
C GLN A 409 -1.48 -1.48 10.04
N THR A 410 -2.23 -1.21 11.13
CA THR A 410 -1.92 -0.16 12.09
C THR A 410 -0.54 -0.37 12.70
N TYR A 411 -0.22 -1.61 13.11
CA TYR A 411 1.09 -1.96 13.64
C TYR A 411 2.21 -1.71 12.62
N GLN A 412 2.04 -2.17 11.38
CA GLN A 412 3.03 -1.98 10.30
C GLN A 412 3.27 -0.49 9.99
N LEU A 413 2.20 0.31 9.86
CA LEU A 413 2.32 1.74 9.64
C LEU A 413 3.01 2.46 10.82
N ALA A 414 2.65 2.09 12.05
CA ALA A 414 3.29 2.66 13.24
C ALA A 414 4.78 2.29 13.32
N GLU A 415 5.14 1.05 12.96
CA GLU A 415 6.53 0.60 12.88
C GLU A 415 7.30 1.37 11.80
N SER A 416 6.71 1.58 10.62
CA SER A 416 7.32 2.38 9.54
C SER A 416 7.58 3.83 9.97
N ILE A 417 6.60 4.48 10.61
CA ILE A 417 6.77 5.82 11.19
C ILE A 417 7.90 5.80 12.23
N TYR A 418 7.94 4.80 13.11
CA TYR A 418 8.98 4.68 14.14
C TYR A 418 10.39 4.52 13.55
N GLN A 419 10.57 3.65 12.53
CA GLN A 419 11.87 3.40 11.91
C GLN A 419 12.39 4.59 11.09
N THR A 420 11.49 5.45 10.61
CA THR A 420 11.87 6.68 9.89
C THR A 420 12.24 7.82 10.82
N LEU A 421 11.90 7.77 12.11
CA LEU A 421 12.31 8.79 13.09
C LEU A 421 13.84 8.93 13.12
N GLY A 422 14.34 10.14 12.94
CA GLY A 422 15.78 10.43 12.90
C GLY A 422 16.47 10.14 11.56
N ASN A 423 15.81 9.46 10.60
CA ASN A 423 16.31 9.19 9.26
C ASN A 423 15.80 10.24 8.25
N SER A 424 16.26 10.22 6.99
CA SER A 424 15.79 11.16 5.95
C SER A 424 14.52 10.62 5.32
N SER A 425 13.39 11.16 5.73
CA SER A 425 12.06 10.94 5.17
C SER A 425 11.45 12.28 4.76
N THR A 426 10.52 12.27 3.81
CA THR A 426 9.83 13.49 3.37
C THR A 426 8.76 13.89 4.38
N GLY A 427 8.51 15.20 4.56
CA GLY A 427 7.38 15.66 5.38
C GLY A 427 6.03 15.08 4.92
N GLN A 428 5.89 14.86 3.60
CA GLN A 428 4.71 14.25 2.98
C GLN A 428 4.47 12.80 3.44
N PHE A 429 5.52 12.00 3.63
CA PHE A 429 5.40 10.65 4.17
C PHE A 429 4.67 10.64 5.52
N TYR A 430 5.06 11.51 6.46
CA TYR A 430 4.40 11.57 7.78
C TYR A 430 2.93 12.00 7.69
N ILE A 431 2.59 12.89 6.74
CA ILE A 431 1.19 13.27 6.48
C ILE A 431 0.41 12.06 5.99
N ASP A 432 0.89 11.39 4.94
CA ASP A 432 0.19 10.28 4.32
C ASP A 432 0.08 9.07 5.25
N SER A 433 1.16 8.72 5.96
CA SER A 433 1.15 7.65 6.96
C SER A 433 0.22 7.96 8.14
N SER A 434 0.19 9.20 8.62
CA SER A 434 -0.74 9.58 9.71
C SER A 434 -2.21 9.52 9.27
N LEU A 435 -2.51 9.93 8.02
CA LEU A 435 -3.85 9.85 7.46
C LEU A 435 -4.29 8.39 7.29
N ALA A 436 -3.40 7.54 6.75
CA ALA A 436 -3.64 6.11 6.61
C ALA A 436 -3.86 5.45 7.99
N LEU A 437 -3.01 5.77 8.97
CA LEU A 437 -3.12 5.27 10.33
C LEU A 437 -4.44 5.70 10.99
N ARG A 438 -4.84 6.95 10.83
CA ARG A 438 -6.13 7.47 11.33
C ARG A 438 -7.32 6.78 10.67
N SER A 439 -7.27 6.60 9.35
CA SER A 439 -8.30 5.90 8.59
C SER A 439 -8.47 4.46 9.06
N ASN A 440 -7.36 3.73 9.22
CA ASN A 440 -7.36 2.35 9.71
C ASN A 440 -7.89 2.26 11.13
N LEU A 441 -7.40 3.10 12.05
CA LEU A 441 -7.89 3.11 13.42
C LEU A 441 -9.38 3.44 13.51
N SER A 442 -9.89 4.32 12.64
CA SER A 442 -11.33 4.62 12.54
C SER A 442 -12.12 3.42 12.04
N GLN A 443 -11.61 2.70 11.03
CA GLN A 443 -12.24 1.47 10.56
C GLN A 443 -12.23 0.37 11.62
N VAL A 444 -11.11 0.21 12.35
CA VAL A 444 -11.02 -0.74 13.47
C VAL A 444 -12.05 -0.37 14.54
N TYR A 445 -12.10 0.90 14.95
CA TYR A 445 -13.08 1.39 15.92
C TYR A 445 -14.53 1.06 15.50
N GLU A 446 -14.90 1.33 14.24
CA GLU A 446 -16.24 1.01 13.74
C GLU A 446 -16.49 -0.50 13.72
N ASN A 447 -15.51 -1.30 13.27
CA ASN A 447 -15.64 -2.76 13.29
C ASN A 447 -15.84 -3.30 14.72
N LEU A 448 -15.13 -2.75 15.72
CA LEU A 448 -15.30 -3.14 17.12
C LEU A 448 -16.69 -2.80 17.65
N ASN A 449 -17.22 -1.60 17.33
CA ASN A 449 -18.60 -1.24 17.67
C ASN A 449 -19.61 -2.24 17.09
N GLN A 450 -19.44 -2.64 15.83
CA GLN A 450 -20.32 -3.63 15.20
C GLN A 450 -20.21 -5.02 15.87
N ILE A 451 -19.00 -5.43 16.24
CA ILE A 451 -18.76 -6.67 17.01
C ILE A 451 -19.46 -6.60 18.38
N GLU A 452 -19.37 -5.47 19.09
CA GLU A 452 -20.04 -5.27 20.38
C GLU A 452 -21.57 -5.37 20.23
N LEU A 453 -22.15 -4.67 19.24
CA LEU A 453 -23.59 -4.66 18.95
C LEU A 453 -24.14 -6.07 18.65
N LEU A 454 -23.42 -6.85 17.84
CA LEU A 454 -23.82 -8.23 17.49
C LEU A 454 -23.72 -9.17 18.68
N SER A 455 -22.73 -8.96 19.55
CA SER A 455 -22.46 -9.83 20.69
C SER A 455 -23.37 -9.55 21.89
N GLY A 456 -23.87 -8.33 22.04
CA GLY A 456 -24.68 -7.89 23.18
C GLY A 456 -26.18 -8.18 23.12
N GLN A 457 -26.74 -8.52 21.95
CA GLN A 457 -28.21 -8.56 21.73
C GLN A 457 -28.79 -9.97 21.44
N GLU A 458 -28.15 -11.05 21.92
CA GLU A 458 -28.58 -12.44 21.59
C GLU A 458 -28.68 -12.75 20.07
N LYS A 459 -27.97 -11.96 19.25
CA LYS A 459 -28.02 -12.01 17.78
C LYS A 459 -27.12 -13.07 17.14
N LEU A 460 -26.34 -13.79 17.95
CA LEU A 460 -25.39 -14.81 17.51
C LEU A 460 -25.87 -16.23 17.89
N PRO A 461 -25.33 -17.28 17.26
CA PRO A 461 -25.58 -18.64 17.70
C PRO A 461 -25.13 -18.85 19.15
N LYS A 462 -25.98 -19.49 19.98
CA LYS A 462 -25.77 -19.66 21.43
C LYS A 462 -24.36 -20.14 21.81
N ILE A 463 -23.85 -21.14 21.09
CA ILE A 463 -22.51 -21.72 21.32
C ILE A 463 -21.41 -20.65 21.22
N LEU A 464 -21.51 -19.78 20.21
CA LEU A 464 -20.54 -18.69 20.05
C LEU A 464 -20.74 -17.63 21.13
N GLN A 465 -21.99 -17.28 21.42
CA GLN A 465 -22.30 -16.23 22.40
C GLN A 465 -21.82 -16.59 23.81
N GLU A 466 -22.02 -17.82 24.25
CA GLU A 466 -21.50 -18.33 25.53
C GLU A 466 -19.96 -18.25 25.55
N LYS A 467 -19.31 -18.65 24.45
CA LYS A 467 -17.85 -18.58 24.34
C LYS A 467 -17.35 -17.13 24.42
N ILE A 468 -17.99 -16.21 23.71
CA ILE A 468 -17.66 -14.77 23.72
C ILE A 468 -17.81 -14.19 25.12
N GLN A 469 -18.97 -14.41 25.78
CA GLN A 469 -19.23 -13.91 27.12
C GLN A 469 -18.24 -14.46 28.17
N SER A 470 -17.75 -15.69 27.96
CA SER A 470 -16.73 -16.30 28.81
C SER A 470 -15.30 -15.82 28.54
N SER A 471 -15.03 -15.30 27.33
CA SER A 471 -13.68 -14.89 26.91
C SER A 471 -13.23 -13.62 27.64
N VAL A 472 -11.97 -13.59 28.06
CA VAL A 472 -11.37 -12.43 28.73
C VAL A 472 -11.13 -11.31 27.72
N GLU A 473 -10.80 -11.70 26.49
CA GLU A 473 -10.54 -10.84 25.35
C GLU A 473 -11.74 -9.96 25.04
N PHE A 474 -12.94 -10.54 24.98
CA PHE A 474 -14.17 -9.79 24.71
C PHE A 474 -14.57 -8.87 25.87
N LYS A 475 -14.31 -9.26 27.13
CA LYS A 475 -14.57 -8.38 28.29
C LYS A 475 -13.75 -7.09 28.25
N ASN A 476 -12.59 -7.12 27.59
CA ASN A 476 -11.71 -5.97 27.43
C ASN A 476 -11.99 -5.19 26.14
N LEU A 477 -13.00 -5.54 25.34
CA LEU A 477 -13.30 -4.86 24.07
C LEU A 477 -13.46 -3.35 24.24
N LYS A 478 -14.23 -2.94 25.26
CA LYS A 478 -14.44 -1.53 25.60
C LYS A 478 -13.16 -0.79 25.98
N LEU A 479 -12.21 -1.48 26.63
CA LEU A 479 -10.90 -0.90 26.93
C LEU A 479 -10.10 -0.72 25.63
N VAL A 480 -10.15 -1.68 24.71
CA VAL A 480 -9.51 -1.59 23.39
C VAL A 480 -10.10 -0.46 22.56
N GLU A 481 -11.43 -0.30 22.55
CA GLU A 481 -12.12 0.82 21.90
C GLU A 481 -11.66 2.17 22.46
N GLN A 482 -11.56 2.28 23.80
CA GLN A 482 -11.06 3.49 24.44
C GLN A 482 -9.60 3.77 24.04
N GLN A 483 -8.75 2.74 24.03
CA GLN A 483 -7.36 2.87 23.60
C GLN A 483 -7.24 3.30 22.14
N ILE A 484 -8.08 2.78 21.25
CA ILE A 484 -8.12 3.19 19.84
C ILE A 484 -8.59 4.65 19.71
N SER A 485 -9.61 5.05 20.46
CA SER A 485 -10.06 6.44 20.51
C SER A 485 -8.93 7.38 20.97
N ASP A 486 -8.14 6.99 21.96
CA ASP A 486 -7.00 7.80 22.43
C ASP A 486 -5.82 7.79 21.44
N LEU A 487 -5.59 6.67 20.75
CA LEU A 487 -4.64 6.60 19.64
C LEU A 487 -5.05 7.51 18.49
N LEU A 488 -6.33 7.55 18.11
CA LEU A 488 -6.84 8.44 17.05
C LEU A 488 -6.48 9.90 17.31
N LYS A 489 -6.66 10.38 18.56
CA LYS A 489 -6.26 11.74 18.97
C LYS A 489 -4.75 11.96 18.86
N THR A 490 -3.97 10.93 19.19
CA THR A 490 -2.50 11.01 19.15
C THR A 490 -1.97 11.05 17.72
N VAL A 491 -2.59 10.31 16.80
CA VAL A 491 -2.21 10.27 15.38
C VAL A 491 -2.38 11.63 14.71
N GLU A 492 -3.36 12.44 15.13
CA GLU A 492 -3.53 13.81 14.62
C GLU A 492 -2.36 14.75 14.98
N LEU A 493 -1.58 14.40 16.01
CA LEU A 493 -0.39 15.15 16.40
C LEU A 493 0.85 14.77 15.59
N ILE A 494 0.85 13.62 14.90
CA ILE A 494 1.99 13.14 14.13
C ILE A 494 2.43 14.16 13.07
N PRO A 495 1.54 14.69 12.20
CA PRO A 495 1.93 15.72 11.24
C PRO A 495 2.46 16.98 11.90
N VAL A 496 1.85 17.41 13.02
CA VAL A 496 2.25 18.63 13.71
C VAL A 496 3.70 18.57 14.19
N PHE A 497 4.14 17.41 14.65
CA PHE A 497 5.50 17.21 15.18
C PHE A 497 6.50 16.70 14.15
N LEU A 498 6.06 15.87 13.18
CA LEU A 498 6.95 15.11 12.29
C LEU A 498 6.84 15.55 10.82
N ALA A 499 5.68 16.07 10.39
CA ALA A 499 5.51 16.60 9.05
C ALA A 499 5.90 18.07 8.99
N GLY A 500 6.96 18.37 8.22
CA GLY A 500 7.35 19.74 7.95
C GLY A 500 7.89 19.91 6.55
N ASP A 501 7.32 20.87 5.82
CA ASP A 501 8.01 21.61 4.77
C ASP A 501 9.06 22.57 5.36
N SER A 502 9.04 22.75 6.68
CA SER A 502 9.95 23.59 7.46
C SER A 502 10.13 23.05 8.88
N ALA A 503 11.28 23.31 9.49
CA ALA A 503 11.54 23.05 10.90
C ALA A 503 10.46 23.68 11.82
N LYS A 504 10.08 22.96 12.87
CA LYS A 504 9.09 23.31 13.88
C LYS A 504 9.74 23.53 15.23
N ASN A 505 9.40 24.66 15.84
CA ASN A 505 9.82 25.05 17.17
C ASN A 505 8.79 24.59 18.19
N ILE A 506 9.17 23.64 19.03
CA ILE A 506 8.29 23.03 20.01
C ILE A 506 8.79 23.40 21.40
N ILE A 507 7.87 23.83 22.25
CA ILE A 507 8.07 24.02 23.66
C ILE A 507 7.40 22.87 24.40
N VAL A 508 8.11 22.28 25.35
CA VAL A 508 7.54 21.28 26.28
C VAL A 508 7.70 21.82 27.69
N LEU A 509 6.59 21.90 28.41
CA LEU A 509 6.53 22.44 29.77
C LEU A 509 6.62 21.31 30.79
N PHE A 510 7.62 21.37 31.67
CA PHE A 510 7.71 20.47 32.81
C PHE A 510 7.06 21.13 34.02
N GLN A 511 5.89 20.61 34.39
CA GLN A 511 5.08 21.14 35.46
C GLN A 511 5.23 20.32 36.75
N ASN A 512 5.43 21.00 37.87
CA ASN A 512 5.55 20.39 39.19
C ASN A 512 4.17 20.19 39.82
N SER A 513 3.74 18.93 39.89
CA SER A 513 2.44 18.56 40.45
C SER A 513 2.30 18.80 41.96
N GLN A 514 3.40 19.07 42.69
CA GLN A 514 3.35 19.43 44.12
C GLN A 514 2.94 20.90 44.33
N GLU A 515 3.08 21.73 43.30
CA GLU A 515 2.65 23.14 43.33
C GLU A 515 1.58 23.36 42.27
N ILE A 516 0.34 23.02 42.63
CA ILE A 516 -0.78 23.04 41.69
C ILE A 516 -0.99 24.43 41.09
N ARG A 517 -1.26 24.44 39.79
CA ARG A 517 -1.72 25.58 38.99
C ARG A 517 -2.88 25.14 38.10
N SER A 518 -3.58 26.08 37.48
CA SER A 518 -4.83 25.80 36.76
C SER A 518 -4.67 24.83 35.59
N THR A 519 -3.51 24.79 34.92
CA THR A 519 -3.22 23.81 33.85
C THR A 519 -2.53 22.53 34.33
N GLY A 520 -2.39 22.33 35.65
CA GLY A 520 -1.62 21.23 36.25
C GLY A 520 -0.75 21.69 37.41
N GLY A 521 0.50 22.03 37.14
CA GLY A 521 1.50 22.41 38.16
C GLY A 521 2.33 23.63 37.77
N ALA A 522 3.11 24.17 38.71
CA ALA A 522 4.03 25.28 38.46
C ALA A 522 5.08 24.91 37.39
N ILE A 523 5.45 25.83 36.51
CA ILE A 523 6.41 25.55 35.42
C ILE A 523 7.84 25.66 35.97
N ASP A 524 8.52 24.51 36.11
CA ASP A 524 9.88 24.46 36.62
C ASP A 524 10.92 24.54 35.50
N TYR A 525 10.69 23.79 34.42
CA TYR A 525 11.59 23.72 33.27
C TYR A 525 10.83 23.81 31.95
N ILE A 526 11.52 24.29 30.93
CA ILE A 526 11.07 24.33 29.55
C ILE A 526 12.11 23.63 28.67
N LEU A 527 11.67 22.66 27.88
CA LEU A 527 12.46 22.13 26.76
C LEU A 527 12.07 22.86 25.49
N ALA A 528 13.00 23.63 24.94
CA ALA A 528 12.94 24.15 23.59
C ALA A 528 13.56 23.13 22.63
N LEU A 529 12.72 22.61 21.74
CA LEU A 529 13.04 21.56 20.80
C LEU A 529 12.80 22.08 19.38
N VAL A 530 13.73 21.83 18.48
CA VAL A 530 13.53 22.07 17.04
C VAL A 530 13.46 20.72 16.36
N LEU A 531 12.31 20.41 15.77
CA LEU A 531 12.13 19.23 14.92
C LEU A 531 12.12 19.64 13.46
N ASP A 532 12.80 18.89 12.61
CA ASP A 532 12.76 19.08 11.17
C ASP A 532 12.65 17.70 10.51
N GLN A 533 11.54 17.43 9.83
CA GLN A 533 11.29 16.16 9.14
C GLN A 533 11.61 14.93 10.00
N GLY A 534 11.05 14.89 11.22
CA GLY A 534 11.27 13.78 12.15
C GLY A 534 12.65 13.74 12.82
N ARG A 535 13.51 14.75 12.62
CA ARG A 535 14.84 14.85 13.24
C ARG A 535 14.90 15.95 14.29
N VAL A 536 15.57 15.66 15.41
CA VAL A 536 15.87 16.67 16.43
C VAL A 536 17.08 17.50 15.98
N VAL A 537 16.83 18.72 15.51
CA VAL A 537 17.85 19.69 15.08
C VAL A 537 18.48 20.38 16.29
N SER A 538 17.67 20.73 17.29
CA SER A 538 18.14 21.37 18.50
C SER A 538 17.32 20.93 19.70
N LYS A 539 17.98 20.85 20.86
CA LYS A 539 17.35 20.64 22.16
C LYS A 539 18.04 21.51 23.19
N ARG A 540 17.29 22.32 23.92
CA ARG A 540 17.78 23.14 25.02
C ARG A 540 16.78 23.11 26.15
N ILE A 541 17.26 22.88 27.36
CA ILE A 541 16.43 22.94 28.56
C ILE A 541 16.77 24.24 29.27
N TYR A 542 15.74 24.95 29.68
CA TYR A 542 15.82 26.19 30.46
C TYR A 542 15.06 25.99 31.76
N ARG A 543 15.54 26.61 32.82
CA ARG A 543 14.76 26.80 34.05
C ARG A 543 13.87 28.03 33.92
N SER A 544 12.76 28.06 34.65
CA SER A 544 11.86 29.23 34.62
C SER A 544 12.55 30.53 35.06
N ASP A 545 13.43 30.47 36.07
CA ASP A 545 14.19 31.63 36.56
C ASP A 545 15.23 32.16 35.54
N GLU A 546 15.83 31.29 34.73
CA GLU A 546 16.73 31.69 33.65
C GLU A 546 16.01 32.52 32.59
N ILE A 547 14.78 32.15 32.26
CA ILE A 547 13.95 32.88 31.29
C ILE A 547 13.50 34.21 31.86
N ASP A 548 13.09 34.23 33.12
CA ASP A 548 12.68 35.46 33.81
C ASP A 548 13.83 36.49 33.86
N ASN A 549 15.07 36.04 34.08
CA ASN A 549 16.25 36.91 34.10
C ASN A 549 16.60 37.51 32.72
N LEU A 550 16.12 36.90 31.63
CA LEU A 550 16.29 37.39 30.26
C LEU A 550 15.17 38.33 29.81
N ALA A 551 14.08 38.44 30.59
CA ALA A 551 12.96 39.31 30.27
C ALA A 551 13.36 40.79 30.39
N VAL A 552 13.11 41.55 29.33
CA VAL A 552 13.35 43.01 29.32
C VAL A 552 12.09 43.71 29.81
N GLY A 553 12.11 44.14 31.08
CA GLY A 553 11.02 44.85 31.73
C GLY A 553 10.16 43.98 32.65
N VAL A 554 9.37 44.62 33.51
CA VAL A 554 8.49 43.93 34.46
C VAL A 554 7.12 43.71 33.82
N ILE A 555 6.73 42.45 33.65
CA ILE A 555 5.36 42.09 33.26
C ILE A 555 4.52 42.15 34.52
N THR A 556 3.48 42.97 34.55
CA THR A 556 2.65 43.11 35.76
C THR A 556 1.81 41.85 35.95
N ALA A 557 1.93 41.21 37.11
CA ALA A 557 1.08 40.08 37.48
C ALA A 557 -0.41 40.46 37.49
N PRO A 558 -1.31 39.61 36.96
CA PRO A 558 -2.74 39.75 37.16
C PRO A 558 -3.07 39.87 38.66
N PRO A 559 -4.10 40.64 39.07
CA PRO A 559 -4.43 40.84 40.49
C PRO A 559 -4.56 39.54 41.27
N PHE A 560 -5.11 38.50 40.64
CA PHE A 560 -5.22 37.17 41.21
C PHE A 560 -3.85 36.55 41.49
N ILE A 561 -2.93 36.54 40.53
CA ILE A 561 -1.57 36.00 40.74
C ILE A 561 -0.89 36.73 41.90
N ARG A 562 -0.97 38.05 41.91
CA ARG A 562 -0.38 38.88 42.97
C ARG A 562 -0.93 38.52 44.36
N GLN A 563 -2.22 38.20 44.46
CA GLN A 563 -2.85 37.78 45.71
C GLN A 563 -2.35 36.41 46.21
N PHE A 564 -2.12 35.45 45.31
CA PHE A 564 -1.74 34.08 45.68
C PHE A 564 -0.23 33.87 45.82
N THR A 565 0.58 34.48 44.96
CA THR A 565 2.05 34.29 44.95
C THR A 565 2.79 35.37 45.72
N GLY A 566 2.12 36.49 46.05
CA GLY A 566 2.74 37.67 46.65
C GLY A 566 3.68 38.42 45.70
N GLN A 567 3.76 38.02 44.42
CA GLN A 567 4.66 38.64 43.45
C GLN A 567 3.92 39.68 42.60
N ASN A 568 4.56 40.84 42.46
CA ASN A 568 4.05 41.91 41.60
C ASN A 568 4.29 41.64 40.11
N ASP A 569 5.21 40.73 39.82
CA ASP A 569 5.74 40.43 38.50
C ASP A 569 5.19 39.08 38.02
N TRP A 570 4.77 39.01 36.76
CA TRP A 570 4.26 37.78 36.15
C TRP A 570 5.43 36.98 35.59
N LYS A 571 5.84 35.96 36.35
CA LYS A 571 6.99 35.10 36.04
C LYS A 571 6.59 33.89 35.20
N MET A 572 7.56 33.34 34.46
CA MET A 572 7.43 32.15 33.62
C MET A 572 6.79 30.98 34.39
N ARG A 573 7.19 30.79 35.66
CA ARG A 573 6.67 29.75 36.56
C ARG A 573 5.15 29.80 36.75
N ASP A 574 4.56 31.00 36.68
CA ASP A 574 3.15 31.29 37.01
C ASP A 574 2.33 31.74 35.79
N LEU A 575 2.87 31.63 34.57
CA LEU A 575 2.15 31.99 33.34
C LEU A 575 0.92 31.10 33.08
N ASN A 576 0.90 29.90 33.64
CA ASN A 576 -0.16 28.91 33.48
C ASN A 576 -1.26 28.98 34.56
N TYR A 577 -1.46 30.15 35.13
CA TYR A 577 -2.57 30.41 36.04
C TYR A 577 -3.93 30.41 35.36
N ASN A 578 -4.01 30.76 34.07
CA ASN A 578 -5.29 30.77 33.38
C ASN A 578 -5.68 29.31 33.05
N PRO A 579 -6.87 28.83 33.48
CA PRO A 579 -7.34 27.48 33.10
C PRO A 579 -7.57 27.33 31.59
N ASP A 580 -7.67 28.43 30.84
CA ASP A 580 -7.73 28.43 29.38
C ASP A 580 -6.36 28.06 28.80
N PHE A 581 -6.22 26.80 28.38
CA PHE A 581 -4.99 26.24 27.79
C PHE A 581 -4.54 27.01 26.53
N PRO A 582 -5.40 27.26 25.51
CA PRO A 582 -5.04 28.10 24.37
C PRO A 582 -4.50 29.48 24.75
N GLN A 583 -5.14 30.17 25.70
CA GLN A 583 -4.68 31.48 26.15
C GLN A 583 -3.34 31.37 26.90
N THR A 584 -3.19 30.38 27.76
CA THR A 584 -1.92 30.11 28.47
C THR A 584 -0.78 29.81 27.50
N ALA A 585 -1.01 28.94 26.50
CA ALA A 585 -0.04 28.63 25.46
C ALA A 585 0.37 29.89 24.67
N THR A 586 -0.58 30.77 24.38
CA THR A 586 -0.31 32.06 23.71
C THR A 586 0.59 32.97 24.57
N ASN A 587 0.31 33.07 25.86
CA ASN A 587 1.10 33.89 26.79
C ASN A 587 2.53 33.36 26.95
N ILE A 588 2.67 32.03 27.06
CA ILE A 588 3.97 31.36 27.14
C ILE A 588 4.74 31.55 25.84
N SER A 589 4.09 31.33 24.70
CA SER A 589 4.69 31.52 23.37
C SER A 589 5.22 32.95 23.21
N TRP A 590 4.43 33.95 23.60
CA TRP A 590 4.84 35.35 23.60
C TRP A 590 6.06 35.61 24.49
N LEU A 591 6.09 35.10 25.73
CA LEU A 591 7.23 35.34 26.62
C LEU A 591 8.52 34.69 26.10
N ILE A 592 8.41 33.46 25.61
CA ILE A 592 9.54 32.71 25.03
C ILE A 592 10.08 33.42 23.78
N GLU A 593 9.21 33.92 22.91
CA GLU A 593 9.63 34.68 21.72
C GLU A 593 10.38 35.97 22.10
N LYS A 594 9.92 36.68 23.14
CA LYS A 594 10.56 37.92 23.58
C LYS A 594 11.92 37.70 24.23
N THR A 595 12.02 36.68 25.10
CA THR A 595 13.20 36.36 25.91
C THR A 595 14.25 35.59 25.13
N LEU A 596 13.88 34.47 24.52
CA LEU A 596 14.81 33.54 23.89
C LEU A 596 15.00 33.77 22.38
N LYS A 597 14.23 34.69 21.77
CA LYS A 597 14.16 34.87 20.30
C LYS A 597 13.80 33.57 19.58
N PHE A 598 13.05 32.71 20.27
CA PHE A 598 12.58 31.43 19.80
C PHE A 598 11.07 31.54 19.64
N LYS A 599 10.53 31.46 18.42
CA LYS A 599 9.08 31.56 18.18
C LYS A 599 8.48 30.16 18.18
N PRO A 600 7.72 29.76 19.21
CA PRO A 600 7.11 28.43 19.27
C PRO A 600 5.99 28.29 18.24
N ASP A 601 6.00 27.19 17.51
CA ASP A 601 4.87 26.72 16.70
C ASP A 601 3.90 25.88 17.55
N VAL A 602 4.42 25.19 18.56
CA VAL A 602 3.68 24.32 19.49
C VAL A 602 4.19 24.55 20.92
N VAL A 603 3.28 24.56 21.90
CA VAL A 603 3.57 24.69 23.34
C VAL A 603 2.85 23.61 24.12
#